data_AF-A0A7J4FRQ7-F1
#
_entry.id   AF-A0A7J4FRQ7-F1
#
_cell.length_a   1.000
_cell.length_b   1.000
_cell.length_c   1.000
_cell.angle_alpha   90.00
_cell.angle_beta   90.00
_cell.angle_gamma   90.00
#
_symmetry.space_group_name_H-M   'P 1'
#
loop_
_entity.id
_entity.type
_entity.pdbx_description
1 polymer ?
#
loop_
_entity_poly.entity_id
_entity_poly.type
_entity_poly.pdbx_seq_one_letter_code
_entity_poly.pdbx_strand_id
1 'polypeptide(L)'
;MNAEKLLQARADLENNLRALLGRAVLVIELDLFALPCGCNGITANMRGLELDDVEVFEEQMLPYFKKMAASLDIPPSFIFARLVPGSSVVAAINWRVLCDRCYPEFARARGKKPRPDIYIMHIERREGRGSEKRKG
;
A
#
# COMPACT_ATOMS: atom_id res chain seq x y z
N MET A 1 -14.99 1.01 -13.38
CA MET A 1 -13.63 0.43 -13.53
C MET A 1 -13.72 -0.71 -14.53
N ASN A 2 -12.92 -0.70 -15.61
CA ASN A 2 -12.89 -1.77 -16.61
C ASN A 2 -11.60 -2.59 -16.47
N ALA A 3 -11.59 -3.82 -16.99
CA ALA A 3 -10.45 -4.73 -16.88
C ALA A 3 -9.17 -4.18 -17.54
N GLU A 4 -9.33 -3.42 -18.64
CA GLU A 4 -8.21 -2.80 -19.36
C GLU A 4 -7.42 -1.81 -18.50
N LYS A 5 -8.10 -0.96 -17.72
CA LYS A 5 -7.43 -0.04 -16.79
C LYS A 5 -6.62 -0.79 -15.73
N LEU A 6 -7.14 -1.91 -15.23
CA LEU A 6 -6.45 -2.73 -14.24
C LEU A 6 -5.20 -3.40 -14.83
N LEU A 7 -5.32 -3.94 -16.05
CA LEU A 7 -4.19 -4.51 -16.79
C LEU A 7 -3.10 -3.46 -17.06
N GLN A 8 -3.49 -2.26 -17.48
CA GLN A 8 -2.55 -1.17 -17.72
C GLN A 8 -1.87 -0.72 -16.42
N ALA A 9 -2.62 -0.53 -15.33
CA ALA A 9 -2.07 -0.14 -14.03
C ALA A 9 -1.05 -1.16 -13.51
N ARG A 10 -1.35 -2.46 -13.66
CA ARG A 10 -0.43 -3.56 -13.31
C ARG A 10 0.85 -3.51 -14.15
N ALA A 11 0.71 -3.29 -15.46
CA ALA A 11 1.86 -3.20 -16.37
C ALA A 11 2.74 -1.98 -16.11
N ASP A 12 2.13 -0.82 -15.88
CA ASP A 12 2.85 0.41 -15.55
C ASP A 12 3.61 0.27 -14.24
N LEU A 13 2.98 -0.30 -13.20
CA LEU A 13 3.63 -0.56 -11.92
C LEU A 13 4.86 -1.46 -12.08
N GLU A 14 4.73 -2.56 -12.82
CA GLU A 14 5.83 -3.48 -13.09
C GLU A 14 6.98 -2.80 -13.83
N ASN A 15 6.67 -2.04 -14.89
CA ASN A 15 7.68 -1.36 -15.70
C ASN A 15 8.40 -0.27 -14.91
N ASN A 16 7.68 0.50 -14.09
CA ASN A 16 8.28 1.51 -13.22
C ASN A 16 9.24 0.89 -12.20
N LEU A 17 8.85 -0.23 -11.57
CA LEU A 17 9.71 -0.92 -10.60
C LEU A 17 10.95 -1.53 -11.26
N ARG A 18 10.82 -2.12 -12.45
CA ARG A 18 11.97 -2.64 -13.23
C ARG A 18 12.93 -1.52 -13.62
N ALA A 19 12.40 -0.39 -14.09
CA ALA A 19 13.21 0.76 -14.46
C ALA A 19 13.95 1.36 -13.26
N LEU A 20 13.27 1.46 -12.10
CA LEU A 20 13.86 1.99 -10.87
C LEU A 20 14.98 1.11 -10.32
N LEU A 21 14.77 -0.21 -10.27
CA LEU A 21 15.70 -1.14 -9.63
C LEU A 21 16.76 -1.72 -10.58
N GLY A 22 16.61 -1.53 -11.90
CA GLY A 22 17.53 -2.06 -12.90
C GLY A 22 17.57 -3.60 -12.99
N ARG A 23 16.52 -4.27 -12.48
CA ARG A 23 16.44 -5.74 -12.40
C ARG A 23 15.00 -6.24 -12.53
N ALA A 24 14.85 -7.54 -12.71
CA ALA A 24 13.54 -8.15 -12.90
C ALA A 24 12.68 -8.08 -11.63
N VAL A 25 11.51 -7.46 -11.77
CA VAL A 25 10.37 -7.49 -10.83
C VAL A 25 9.15 -7.98 -11.59
N LEU A 26 8.31 -8.80 -10.96
CA LEU A 26 7.08 -9.31 -11.57
C LEU A 26 5.89 -8.95 -10.70
N VAL A 27 4.91 -8.23 -11.24
CA VAL A 27 3.60 -8.02 -10.62
C VAL A 27 2.66 -9.09 -11.17
N ILE A 28 2.53 -10.18 -10.43
CA ILE A 28 1.80 -11.39 -10.85
C ILE A 28 0.32 -11.09 -11.03
N GLU A 29 -0.24 -10.34 -10.09
CA GLU A 29 -1.68 -10.08 -10.00
C GLU A 29 -1.91 -8.73 -9.34
N LEU A 30 -2.99 -8.06 -9.76
CA LEU A 30 -3.45 -6.81 -9.19
C LEU A 30 -4.94 -6.93 -8.85
N ASP A 31 -5.25 -7.01 -7.57
CA ASP A 31 -6.59 -7.22 -7.06
C ASP A 31 -7.21 -5.93 -6.55
N LEU A 32 -8.49 -5.75 -6.82
CA LEU A 32 -9.34 -4.77 -6.16
C LEU A 32 -10.28 -5.50 -5.22
N PHE A 33 -10.36 -5.05 -3.97
CA PHE A 33 -11.15 -5.75 -2.96
C PHE A 33 -11.96 -4.81 -2.08
N ALA A 34 -13.03 -5.37 -1.52
CA ALA A 34 -13.83 -4.78 -0.46
C ALA A 34 -14.04 -5.83 0.63
N LEU A 35 -13.79 -5.46 1.89
CA LEU A 35 -13.86 -6.35 3.03
C LEU A 35 -15.15 -6.09 3.85
N PRO A 36 -15.67 -7.09 4.58
CA PRO A 36 -16.87 -6.95 5.40
C PRO A 36 -16.77 -5.86 6.48
N CYS A 37 -15.56 -5.50 6.93
CA CYS A 37 -15.35 -4.42 7.89
C CYS A 37 -15.49 -3.01 7.29
N GLY A 38 -15.68 -2.89 5.97
CA GLY A 38 -15.73 -1.63 5.24
C GLY A 38 -14.37 -1.13 4.72
N CYS A 39 -13.28 -1.84 5.00
CA CYS A 39 -12.00 -1.56 4.35
C CYS A 39 -12.07 -1.98 2.87
N ASN A 40 -11.43 -1.22 2.00
CA ASN A 40 -11.27 -1.57 0.58
C ASN A 40 -9.87 -1.20 0.10
N GLY A 41 -9.51 -1.59 -1.11
CA GLY A 41 -8.25 -1.19 -1.69
C GLY A 41 -7.72 -2.08 -2.79
N ILE A 42 -6.40 -2.05 -2.94
CA ILE A 42 -5.65 -2.75 -3.98
C ILE A 42 -4.58 -3.64 -3.34
N THR A 43 -4.36 -4.83 -3.88
CA THR A 43 -3.20 -5.67 -3.57
C THR A 43 -2.48 -6.01 -4.87
N ALA A 44 -1.19 -5.70 -4.93
CA ALA A 44 -0.30 -6.13 -6.01
C ALA A 44 0.55 -7.29 -5.50
N ASN A 45 0.23 -8.51 -5.90
CA ASN A 45 1.04 -9.69 -5.60
C ASN A 45 2.27 -9.69 -6.50
N MET A 46 3.46 -9.84 -5.94
CA MET A 46 4.70 -9.66 -6.70
C MET A 46 5.83 -10.60 -6.31
N ARG A 47 6.84 -10.67 -7.18
CA ARG A 47 8.09 -11.39 -6.99
C ARG A 47 9.28 -10.53 -7.39
N GLY A 48 10.41 -10.80 -6.75
CA GLY A 48 11.68 -10.12 -7.03
C GLY A 48 11.77 -8.74 -6.38
N LEU A 49 11.03 -8.46 -5.32
CA LEU A 49 11.22 -7.25 -4.52
C LEU A 49 11.62 -7.67 -3.10
N GLU A 50 12.67 -7.08 -2.55
CA GLU A 50 13.13 -7.29 -1.17
C GLU A 50 12.79 -6.07 -0.32
N LEU A 51 12.73 -6.26 1.00
CA LEU A 51 12.51 -5.20 1.95
C LEU A 51 13.55 -4.08 1.82
N ASP A 52 14.82 -4.44 1.63
CA ASP A 52 15.90 -3.47 1.48
C ASP A 52 15.68 -2.54 0.28
N ASP A 53 15.13 -3.05 -0.84
CA ASP A 53 14.78 -2.21 -1.98
C ASP A 53 13.70 -1.19 -1.59
N VAL A 54 12.70 -1.62 -0.83
CA VAL A 54 11.61 -0.75 -0.36
C VAL A 54 12.14 0.29 0.61
N GLU A 55 13.05 -0.09 1.51
CA GLU A 55 13.65 0.83 2.49
C GLU A 55 14.56 1.87 1.83
N VAL A 56 15.37 1.47 0.85
CA VAL A 56 16.32 2.34 0.15
C VAL A 56 15.63 3.26 -0.85
N PHE A 57 14.66 2.75 -1.60
CA PHE A 57 14.00 3.48 -2.68
C PHE A 57 12.59 3.97 -2.34
N GLU A 58 12.24 4.04 -1.05
CA GLU A 58 10.88 4.38 -0.61
C GLU A 58 10.39 5.71 -1.22
N GLU A 59 11.24 6.74 -1.18
CA GLU A 59 10.90 8.08 -1.66
C GLU A 59 10.62 8.11 -3.17
N GLN A 60 11.30 7.27 -3.94
CA GLN A 60 11.13 7.13 -5.38
C GLN A 60 9.95 6.21 -5.73
N MET A 61 9.69 5.18 -4.92
CA MET A 61 8.58 4.23 -5.12
C MET A 61 7.22 4.84 -4.76
N LEU A 62 7.15 5.63 -3.70
CA LEU A 62 5.89 6.21 -3.20
C LEU A 62 5.11 7.01 -4.26
N PRO A 63 5.73 7.88 -5.08
CA PRO A 63 5.05 8.55 -6.18
C PRO A 63 4.40 7.59 -7.18
N TYR A 64 5.08 6.50 -7.56
CA TYR A 64 4.51 5.49 -8.47
C TYR A 64 3.32 4.80 -7.83
N PHE A 65 3.43 4.44 -6.56
CA PHE A 65 2.36 3.79 -5.82
C PHE A 65 1.13 4.70 -5.64
N LYS A 66 1.34 5.98 -5.34
CA LYS A 66 0.25 6.96 -5.23
C LYS A 66 -0.44 7.20 -6.58
N LYS A 67 0.34 7.33 -7.66
CA LYS A 67 -0.18 7.52 -9.01
C LYS A 67 -1.01 6.32 -9.48
N MET A 68 -0.55 5.10 -9.21
CA MET A 68 -1.26 3.87 -9.56
C MET A 68 -2.59 3.75 -8.80
N ALA A 69 -2.59 4.01 -7.49
CA ALA A 69 -3.84 3.97 -6.72
C ALA A 69 -4.85 5.02 -7.23
N ALA A 70 -4.38 6.24 -7.49
CA ALA A 70 -5.20 7.31 -8.04
C ALA A 70 -5.77 6.99 -9.43
N SER A 71 -5.04 6.29 -10.30
CA SER A 71 -5.56 5.90 -11.63
C SER A 71 -6.67 4.84 -11.58
N LEU A 72 -6.79 4.15 -10.45
CA LEU A 72 -7.86 3.19 -10.15
C LEU A 72 -8.94 3.78 -9.22
N ASP A 73 -8.95 5.11 -9.03
CA ASP A 73 -9.90 5.82 -8.17
C ASP A 73 -9.85 5.37 -6.69
N ILE A 74 -8.72 4.82 -6.24
CA ILE A 74 -8.48 4.42 -4.85
C ILE A 74 -7.61 5.46 -4.14
N PRO A 75 -8.09 6.07 -3.05
CA PRO A 75 -7.27 6.97 -2.24
C PRO A 75 -6.03 6.25 -1.70
N PRO A 76 -4.82 6.80 -1.88
CA PRO A 76 -3.59 6.19 -1.38
C PRO A 76 -3.40 6.45 0.13
N SER A 77 -4.41 6.21 0.97
CA SER A 77 -4.40 6.60 2.40
C SER A 77 -3.54 5.72 3.30
N PHE A 78 -3.27 4.48 2.89
CA PHE A 78 -2.41 3.57 3.64
C PHE A 78 -1.71 2.63 2.65
N ILE A 79 -0.39 2.75 2.52
CA ILE A 79 0.44 1.95 1.62
C ILE A 79 1.49 1.21 2.43
N PHE A 80 1.55 -0.10 2.25
CA PHE A 80 2.49 -0.95 2.96
C PHE A 80 2.93 -2.16 2.14
N ALA A 81 4.17 -2.58 2.36
CA ALA A 81 4.66 -3.86 1.89
C ALA A 81 4.29 -4.96 2.89
N ARG A 82 3.86 -6.11 2.37
CA ARG A 82 3.65 -7.35 3.11
C ARG A 82 4.79 -8.31 2.78
N LEU A 83 5.47 -8.79 3.80
CA LEU A 83 6.61 -9.69 3.67
C LEU A 83 6.17 -11.15 3.71
N VAL A 84 6.92 -12.04 3.06
CA VAL A 84 6.83 -13.47 3.30
C VAL A 84 7.34 -13.74 4.71
N PRO A 85 6.56 -14.39 5.60
CA PRO A 85 6.95 -14.59 6.99
C PRO A 85 8.34 -15.22 7.14
N GLY A 86 9.18 -14.64 7.98
CA GLY A 86 10.54 -15.12 8.23
C GLY A 86 11.58 -14.78 7.15
N SER A 87 11.27 -13.89 6.20
CA SER A 87 12.19 -13.45 5.16
C SER A 87 12.11 -11.94 4.88
N SER A 88 13.05 -11.44 4.08
CA SER A 88 13.03 -10.07 3.54
C SER A 88 12.17 -9.93 2.28
N VAL A 89 11.66 -11.04 1.72
CA VAL A 89 10.97 -11.03 0.43
C VAL A 89 9.62 -10.33 0.54
N VAL A 90 9.37 -9.36 -0.32
CA VAL A 90 8.08 -8.68 -0.42
C VAL A 90 7.11 -9.56 -1.22
N ALA A 91 6.08 -10.06 -0.53
CA ALA A 91 5.01 -10.84 -1.14
C ALA A 91 4.02 -9.96 -1.90
N ALA A 92 3.72 -8.77 -1.36
CA ALA A 92 2.78 -7.85 -1.97
C ALA A 92 2.97 -6.40 -1.53
N ILE A 93 2.63 -5.45 -2.40
CA ILE A 93 2.37 -4.06 -2.02
C ILE A 93 0.85 -3.88 -1.90
N ASN A 94 0.42 -3.20 -0.86
CA ASN A 94 -0.99 -3.02 -0.54
C ASN A 94 -1.32 -1.54 -0.42
N TRP A 95 -2.47 -1.16 -0.98
CA TRP A 95 -3.10 0.14 -0.81
C TRP A 95 -4.42 -0.10 -0.12
N ARG A 96 -4.63 0.46 1.06
CA ARG A 96 -5.86 0.27 1.83
C ARG A 96 -6.50 1.61 2.17
N VAL A 97 -7.81 1.65 2.04
CA VAL A 97 -8.67 2.64 2.68
C VAL A 97 -9.22 1.98 3.93
N LEU A 98 -8.66 2.35 5.08
CA LEU A 98 -9.05 1.76 6.37
C LEU A 98 -10.42 2.30 6.80
N CYS A 99 -11.28 1.46 7.37
CA CYS A 99 -12.48 1.95 8.06
C CYS A 99 -12.12 2.53 9.43
N ASP A 100 -13.07 3.22 10.07
CA ASP A 100 -12.89 3.82 11.41
C ASP A 100 -12.50 2.79 12.48
N ARG A 101 -12.87 1.52 12.29
CA ARG A 101 -12.52 0.42 13.19
C ARG A 101 -11.07 -0.04 13.05
N CYS A 102 -10.56 -0.14 11.82
CA CYS A 102 -9.21 -0.68 11.56
C CYS A 102 -8.12 0.39 11.63
N TYR A 103 -8.45 1.65 11.34
CA TYR A 103 -7.48 2.75 11.35
C TYR A 103 -6.67 2.87 12.66
N PRO A 104 -7.28 2.78 13.87
CA PRO A 104 -6.55 2.92 15.13
C PRO A 104 -5.42 1.89 15.35
N GLU A 105 -5.53 0.69 14.77
CA GLU A 105 -4.52 -0.36 14.90
C GLU A 105 -3.18 0.05 14.28
N PHE A 106 -3.24 0.82 13.19
CA PHE A 106 -2.05 1.27 12.45
C PHE A 106 -1.67 2.71 12.78
N ALA A 107 -2.65 3.58 13.07
CA ALA A 107 -2.41 4.99 13.36
C ALA A 107 -1.58 5.22 14.64
N ARG A 108 -1.64 4.26 15.58
CA ARG A 108 -0.90 4.30 16.85
C ARG A 108 0.44 3.57 16.80
N ALA A 109 0.73 2.86 15.71
CA ALA A 109 2.00 2.15 15.57
C ALA A 109 3.16 3.15 15.61
N ARG A 110 4.18 2.86 16.43
CA ARG A 110 5.43 3.60 16.42
C ARG A 110 6.36 2.97 15.38
N GLY A 111 6.79 3.76 14.40
CA GLY A 111 7.70 3.32 13.34
C GLY A 111 7.01 2.63 12.17
N LYS A 112 7.83 2.12 11.24
CA LYS A 112 7.38 1.54 9.97
C LYS A 112 7.02 0.05 10.05
N LYS A 113 7.39 -0.65 11.12
CA LYS A 113 7.16 -2.11 11.26
C LYS A 113 6.21 -2.39 12.42
N PRO A 114 4.88 -2.22 12.26
CA PRO A 114 3.91 -2.50 13.32
C PRO A 114 3.83 -4.00 13.65
N ARG A 115 4.21 -4.85 12.69
CA ARG A 115 4.23 -6.30 12.79
C ARG A 115 5.42 -6.84 12.00
N PRO A 116 5.87 -8.08 12.25
CA PRO A 116 6.99 -8.68 11.53
C PRO A 116 6.75 -8.82 10.02
N ASP A 117 5.49 -8.92 9.59
CA ASP A 117 5.06 -9.14 8.21
C ASP A 117 4.73 -7.85 7.45
N ILE A 118 4.82 -6.68 8.08
CA ILE A 118 4.39 -5.40 7.49
C ILE A 118 5.48 -4.35 7.57
N TYR A 119 5.68 -3.66 6.45
CA TYR A 119 6.44 -2.42 6.37
C TYR A 119 5.56 -1.28 5.82
N ILE A 120 5.26 -0.29 6.65
CA ILE A 120 4.46 0.89 6.31
C ILE A 120 5.36 1.91 5.59
N MET A 121 5.00 2.20 4.35
CA MET A 121 5.64 3.26 3.56
C MET A 121 4.86 4.57 3.67
N HIS A 122 3.54 4.50 3.79
CA HIS A 122 2.70 5.68 3.92
C HIS A 122 1.43 5.37 4.71
N ILE A 123 1.07 6.26 5.63
CA ILE A 123 -0.26 6.31 6.24
C ILE A 123 -0.67 7.77 6.39
N GLU A 124 -1.79 8.11 5.78
CA GLU A 124 -2.41 9.41 5.96
C GLU A 124 -3.04 9.46 7.35
N ARG A 125 -2.64 10.46 8.14
CA ARG A 125 -3.20 10.62 9.47
C ARG A 125 -4.50 11.42 9.38
N ARG A 126 -5.60 10.79 9.82
CA ARG A 126 -6.85 11.48 10.10
C ARG A 126 -6.61 12.44 11.24
N GLU A 127 -6.75 13.74 10.99
CA GLU A 127 -6.88 14.71 12.07
C GLU A 127 -8.04 14.25 12.95
N GLY A 128 -7.77 14.13 14.25
CA GLY A 128 -8.80 13.70 15.19
C GLY A 128 -10.01 14.62 15.05
N ARG A 129 -11.23 14.06 15.08
CA ARG A 129 -12.40 14.83 15.47
C ARG A 129 -12.15 15.32 16.90
N GLY A 130 -11.48 16.46 17.03
CA GLY A 130 -11.30 17.15 18.28
C GLY A 130 -12.66 17.54 18.80
N SER A 131 -13.07 16.91 19.91
CA SER A 131 -13.94 17.49 20.93
C SER A 131 -14.95 18.52 20.41
N GLU A 132 -16.05 18.03 19.86
CA GLU A 132 -17.24 18.86 19.72
C GLU A 132 -17.69 19.23 21.14
N LYS A 133 -17.59 20.53 21.43
CA LYS A 133 -17.80 21.15 22.73
C LYS A 133 -19.12 20.66 23.34
N ARG A 134 -19.06 19.98 24.48
CA ARG A 134 -20.17 20.01 25.45
C ARG A 134 -20.26 21.45 25.96
N LYS A 135 -21.10 22.25 25.33
CA LYS A 135 -21.75 23.40 25.96
C LYS A 135 -23.19 23.01 26.22
N GLY A 136 -23.44 22.59 27.46
CA GLY A 136 -24.74 22.49 28.11
C GLY A 136 -24.54 23.04 29.52
#